data_AF-A0A2H5YJY0-F1
#
_entry.id   AF-A0A2H5YJY0-F1
#
_cell.length_a   1.000
_cell.length_b   1.000
_cell.length_c   1.000
_cell.angle_alpha   90.00
_cell.angle_beta   90.00
_cell.angle_gamma   90.00
#
_symmetry.space_group_name_H-M   'P 1'
#
loop_
_entity.id
_entity.type
_entity.pdbx_description
1 polymer ?
#
loop_
_entity_poly.entity_id
_entity_poly.type
_entity_poly.pdbx_seq_one_letter_code
_entity_poly.pdbx_strand_id
1 'polypeptide(L)'
;MAGASGLCYPLGEGRGPKGPGEGSGLRKASRLQAWADLERRLVERLPPGLRRRWERADALAAGLMQRYGVSLLRLAVATVFVWFGALKLAQRSPVADLVAGTVYWLPARSFVRLLGAWEVAVGLGLLTGVALRLTLLLFWLQMAGTFLVLVVRPDISFQKKNPLLLTMTGEFVIKNLVLIAAGLVIGSTVPGRHRGRERAQDGASPS
;
A
#
# COMPACT_ATOMS: atom_id res chain seq x y z
N MET A 1 -39.08 -50.14 51.60
CA MET A 1 -38.73 -49.17 52.66
C MET A 1 -37.95 -48.03 52.01
N ALA A 2 -38.44 -46.79 52.18
CA ALA A 2 -37.83 -45.45 52.05
C ALA A 2 -36.63 -45.20 51.09
N GLY A 3 -36.53 -44.11 50.34
CA GLY A 3 -37.24 -42.83 50.36
C GLY A 3 -36.60 -41.88 49.33
N ALA A 4 -37.38 -40.89 48.90
CA ALA A 4 -37.14 -39.98 47.78
C ALA A 4 -36.27 -38.75 48.14
N SER A 5 -35.74 -38.07 47.11
CA SER A 5 -35.61 -36.60 46.93
C SER A 5 -34.92 -36.34 45.58
N GLY A 6 -35.59 -35.82 44.55
CA GLY A 6 -35.72 -34.37 44.24
C GLY A 6 -34.51 -33.94 43.38
N LEU A 7 -34.57 -33.15 42.32
CA LEU A 7 -35.59 -32.28 41.73
C LEU A 7 -35.02 -31.76 40.37
N CYS A 8 -35.92 -31.36 39.47
CA CYS A 8 -35.76 -30.33 38.42
C CYS A 8 -34.74 -30.51 37.27
N TYR A 9 -35.28 -30.84 36.09
CA TYR A 9 -34.93 -30.15 34.83
C TYR A 9 -35.76 -28.85 34.73
N PRO A 10 -35.29 -27.79 34.02
CA PRO A 10 -35.65 -27.69 32.60
C PRO A 10 -34.58 -27.12 31.66
N LEU A 11 -34.82 -27.39 30.38
CA LEU A 11 -34.25 -26.83 29.16
C LEU A 11 -34.24 -25.29 29.13
N GLY A 12 -33.24 -24.69 28.47
CA GLY A 12 -33.32 -23.30 27.99
C GLY A 12 -32.00 -22.71 27.51
N GLU A 13 -32.06 -22.08 26.33
CA GLU A 13 -31.18 -20.99 25.85
C GLU A 13 -29.79 -21.28 25.25
N GLY A 14 -29.77 -21.52 23.94
CA GLY A 14 -29.28 -20.49 23.01
C GLY A 14 -27.78 -20.24 22.89
N ARG A 15 -27.14 -20.85 21.88
CA ARG A 15 -25.95 -20.25 21.24
C ARG A 15 -25.81 -20.59 19.75
N GLY A 16 -26.74 -20.10 18.93
CA GLY A 16 -26.36 -19.53 17.63
C GLY A 16 -25.99 -18.06 17.86
N PRO A 17 -24.99 -17.46 17.17
CA PRO A 17 -24.59 -17.74 15.80
C PRO A 17 -23.08 -18.00 15.63
N LYS A 18 -22.68 -19.04 14.88
CA LYS A 18 -21.35 -19.00 14.23
C LYS A 18 -21.49 -18.19 12.95
N GLY A 19 -21.16 -16.90 13.06
CA GLY A 19 -21.21 -15.95 11.94
C GLY A 19 -20.38 -16.39 10.73
N PRO A 20 -20.71 -15.92 9.52
CA PRO A 20 -20.04 -16.28 8.27
C PRO A 20 -18.70 -15.53 8.11
N GLY A 21 -17.80 -15.65 9.09
CA GLY A 21 -16.50 -14.96 9.09
C GLY A 21 -15.28 -15.89 9.02
N GLU A 22 -15.34 -17.04 9.70
CA GLU A 22 -14.18 -17.91 9.94
C GLU A 22 -13.82 -18.81 8.75
N GLY A 23 -14.82 -19.19 7.93
CA GLY A 23 -14.63 -20.06 6.77
C GLY A 23 -14.05 -19.37 5.53
N SER A 24 -13.91 -18.04 5.51
CA SER A 24 -13.39 -17.32 4.34
C SER A 24 -11.86 -17.30 4.29
N GLY A 25 -11.19 -17.22 5.46
CA GLY A 25 -9.74 -17.27 5.59
C GLY A 25 -9.16 -18.65 5.27
N LEU A 26 -9.78 -19.71 5.80
CA LEU A 26 -9.40 -21.10 5.55
C LEU A 26 -9.55 -21.50 4.07
N ARG A 27 -10.60 -20.99 3.38
CA ARG A 27 -10.83 -21.23 1.95
C ARG A 27 -9.91 -20.40 1.03
N LYS A 28 -9.44 -19.22 1.47
CA LYS A 28 -8.44 -18.44 0.72
C LYS A 28 -7.05 -19.07 0.84
N ALA A 29 -6.68 -19.49 2.05
CA ALA A 29 -5.41 -20.17 2.30
C ALA A 29 -5.29 -21.47 1.49
N SER A 30 -6.37 -22.26 1.40
CA SER A 30 -6.37 -23.50 0.62
C SER A 30 -6.21 -23.26 -0.89
N ARG A 31 -6.76 -22.17 -1.43
CA ARG A 31 -6.61 -21.84 -2.85
C ARG A 31 -5.20 -21.38 -3.19
N LEU A 32 -4.56 -20.58 -2.34
CA LEU A 32 -3.18 -20.14 -2.56
C LEU A 32 -2.19 -21.33 -2.51
N GLN A 33 -2.42 -22.26 -1.59
CA GLN A 33 -1.63 -23.50 -1.51
C GLN A 33 -1.85 -24.39 -2.74
N ALA A 34 -3.11 -24.52 -3.21
CA ALA A 34 -3.42 -25.30 -4.41
C ALA A 34 -2.74 -24.75 -5.68
N TRP A 35 -2.64 -23.42 -5.82
CA TRP A 35 -1.90 -22.81 -6.92
C TRP A 35 -0.39 -23.09 -6.84
N ALA A 36 0.20 -22.95 -5.65
CA ALA A 36 1.61 -23.26 -5.43
C ALA A 36 1.94 -24.73 -5.71
N ASP A 37 1.04 -25.66 -5.36
CA ASP A 37 1.20 -27.09 -5.65
C ASP A 37 1.07 -27.41 -7.15
N LEU A 38 0.20 -26.70 -7.87
CA LEU A 38 0.04 -26.85 -9.31
C LEU A 38 1.30 -26.39 -10.05
N GLU A 39 1.87 -25.25 -9.65
CA GLU A 39 3.13 -24.74 -10.19
C GLU A 39 4.28 -25.74 -9.96
N ARG A 40 4.42 -26.28 -8.74
CA ARG A 40 5.43 -27.31 -8.44
C ARG A 40 5.29 -28.53 -9.34
N ARG A 41 4.06 -29.04 -9.51
CA ARG A 41 3.77 -30.20 -10.37
C ARG A 41 4.05 -29.93 -11.84
N LEU A 42 3.83 -28.70 -12.31
CA LEU A 42 4.17 -28.29 -13.67
C LEU A 42 5.69 -28.24 -13.88
N VAL A 43 6.43 -27.67 -12.92
CA VAL A 43 7.90 -27.61 -12.96
C VAL A 43 8.53 -29.01 -12.88
N GLU A 44 7.94 -29.95 -12.12
CA GLU A 44 8.39 -31.35 -12.06
C GLU A 44 8.20 -32.11 -13.37
N ARG A 45 7.24 -31.71 -14.21
CA ARG A 45 7.01 -32.32 -15.54
C ARG A 45 8.01 -31.85 -16.60
N LEU A 46 8.88 -30.89 -16.31
CA LEU A 46 9.89 -30.43 -17.27
C LEU A 46 11.08 -31.40 -17.38
N PRO A 47 11.66 -31.57 -18.58
CA PRO A 47 12.85 -32.38 -18.77
C PRO A 47 14.02 -31.85 -17.91
N PRO A 48 14.88 -32.74 -17.36
CA PRO A 48 15.85 -32.39 -16.31
C PRO A 48 16.87 -31.31 -16.71
N GLY A 49 17.21 -31.21 -18.00
CA GLY A 49 18.06 -30.13 -18.53
C GLY A 49 17.40 -28.76 -18.54
N LEU A 50 16.08 -28.70 -18.82
CA LEU A 50 15.31 -27.46 -18.76
C LEU A 50 15.05 -27.07 -17.30
N ARG A 51 14.74 -28.03 -16.43
CA ARG A 51 14.52 -27.79 -15.00
C ARG A 51 15.74 -27.13 -14.33
N ARG A 52 16.95 -27.65 -14.56
CA ARG A 52 18.19 -27.04 -14.02
C ARG A 52 18.44 -25.62 -14.56
N ARG A 53 18.10 -25.34 -15.82
CA ARG A 53 18.20 -23.99 -16.40
C ARG A 53 17.17 -23.05 -15.79
N TRP A 54 15.93 -23.51 -15.60
CA TRP A 54 14.84 -22.77 -14.95
C TRP A 54 15.15 -22.46 -13.49
N GLU A 55 15.57 -23.44 -12.69
CA GLU A 55 15.92 -23.22 -11.27
C GLU A 55 17.10 -22.24 -11.12
N ARG A 56 18.08 -22.28 -12.02
CA ARG A 56 19.17 -21.29 -12.04
C ARG A 56 18.68 -19.90 -12.41
N ALA A 57 17.84 -19.79 -13.44
CA ALA A 57 17.27 -18.52 -13.86
C ALA A 57 16.39 -17.92 -12.75
N ASP A 58 15.57 -18.73 -12.09
CA ASP A 58 14.73 -18.34 -10.97
C ASP A 58 15.56 -17.90 -9.77
N ALA A 59 16.60 -18.65 -9.38
CA ALA A 59 17.50 -18.26 -8.31
C ALA A 59 18.25 -16.94 -8.61
N LEU A 60 18.68 -16.73 -9.86
CA LEU A 60 19.32 -15.48 -10.28
C LEU A 60 18.32 -14.31 -10.26
N ALA A 61 17.11 -14.53 -10.78
CA ALA A 61 16.04 -13.52 -10.80
C ALA A 61 15.63 -13.15 -9.37
N ALA A 62 15.39 -14.13 -8.50
CA ALA A 62 15.08 -13.93 -7.09
C ALA A 62 16.21 -13.19 -6.37
N GLY A 63 17.47 -13.54 -6.63
CA GLY A 63 18.63 -12.84 -6.08
C GLY A 63 18.70 -11.37 -6.51
N LEU A 64 18.45 -11.08 -7.79
CA LEU A 64 18.39 -9.72 -8.32
C LEU A 64 17.21 -8.93 -7.74
N MET A 65 16.03 -9.55 -7.67
CA MET A 65 14.81 -8.95 -7.10
C MET A 65 14.99 -8.61 -5.62
N GLN A 66 15.58 -9.50 -4.83
CA GLN A 66 15.87 -9.23 -3.42
C GLN A 66 16.90 -8.12 -3.25
N ARG A 67 17.93 -8.09 -4.10
CA ARG A 67 19.04 -7.13 -3.96
C ARG A 67 18.69 -5.73 -4.43
N TYR A 68 17.96 -5.61 -5.53
CA TYR A 68 17.69 -4.32 -6.17
C TYR A 68 16.22 -3.89 -6.14
N GLY A 69 15.27 -4.77 -5.80
CA GLY A 69 13.84 -4.48 -5.90
C GLY A 69 13.42 -3.22 -5.16
N VAL A 70 13.81 -3.08 -3.89
CA VAL A 70 13.47 -1.89 -3.09
C VAL A 70 14.18 -0.63 -3.61
N SER A 71 15.44 -0.75 -4.02
CA SER A 71 16.22 0.39 -4.54
C SER A 71 15.64 0.90 -5.87
N LEU A 72 15.30 0.00 -6.79
CA LEU A 72 14.62 0.30 -8.06
C LEU A 72 13.24 0.92 -7.80
N LEU A 73 12.47 0.35 -6.87
CA LEU A 73 11.16 0.88 -6.50
C LEU A 73 11.27 2.30 -5.96
N ARG A 74 12.25 2.56 -5.09
CA ARG A 74 12.53 3.89 -4.55
C ARG A 74 12.94 4.88 -5.64
N LEU A 75 13.83 4.47 -6.55
CA LEU A 75 14.26 5.29 -7.67
C LEU A 75 13.09 5.62 -8.60
N ALA A 76 12.24 4.64 -8.90
CA ALA A 76 11.06 4.82 -9.74
C ALA A 76 10.08 5.82 -9.11
N VAL A 77 9.72 5.64 -7.83
CA VAL A 77 8.82 6.56 -7.12
C VAL A 77 9.43 7.97 -7.05
N ALA A 78 10.71 8.09 -6.69
CA ALA A 78 11.38 9.37 -6.62
C ALA A 78 11.40 10.10 -7.98
N THR A 79 11.74 9.38 -9.05
CA THR A 79 11.76 9.92 -10.42
C THR A 79 10.37 10.41 -10.82
N VAL A 80 9.33 9.61 -10.57
CA VAL A 80 7.94 9.97 -10.87
C VAL A 80 7.54 11.27 -10.16
N PHE A 81 7.86 11.41 -8.87
CA PHE A 81 7.56 12.61 -8.09
C PHE A 81 8.33 13.84 -8.58
N VAL A 82 9.64 13.72 -8.80
CA VAL A 82 10.46 14.82 -9.32
C VAL A 82 9.98 15.26 -10.69
N TRP A 83 9.66 14.30 -11.57
CA TRP A 83 9.20 14.59 -12.92
C TRP A 83 7.83 15.28 -12.94
N PHE A 84 6.84 14.74 -12.24
CA PHE A 84 5.52 15.37 -12.15
C PHE A 84 5.57 16.74 -11.47
N GLY A 85 6.39 16.89 -10.42
CA GLY A 85 6.60 18.16 -9.77
C GLY A 85 7.25 19.20 -10.69
N ALA A 86 8.29 18.80 -11.44
CA ALA A 86 8.95 19.66 -12.42
C ALA A 86 7.99 20.11 -13.53
N LEU A 87 7.12 19.24 -14.02
CA LEU A 87 6.10 19.60 -15.01
C LEU A 87 5.09 20.63 -14.47
N LYS A 88 4.72 20.54 -13.19
CA LYS A 88 3.85 21.53 -12.53
C LYS A 88 4.55 22.87 -12.32
N LEU A 89 5.85 22.85 -11.98
CA LEU A 89 6.67 24.06 -11.88
C LEU A 89 6.83 24.76 -13.23
N ALA A 90 7.00 23.99 -14.31
CA ALA A 90 7.12 24.49 -15.68
C ALA A 90 5.80 25.04 -16.26
N GLN A 91 4.67 24.96 -15.53
CA GLN A 91 3.34 25.43 -15.99
C GLN A 91 2.88 24.84 -17.34
N ARG A 92 3.46 23.70 -17.75
CA ARG A 92 3.14 22.98 -19.00
C ARG A 92 2.13 21.85 -18.77
N SER A 93 1.47 21.85 -17.61
CA SER A 93 0.62 20.74 -17.14
C SER A 93 -0.87 21.01 -17.39
N PRO A 94 -1.64 20.01 -17.89
CA PRO A 94 -3.10 20.09 -18.05
C PRO A 94 -3.87 20.33 -16.74
N VAL A 95 -3.19 20.28 -15.60
CA VAL A 95 -3.76 20.56 -14.27
C VAL A 95 -4.10 22.05 -14.10
N ALA A 96 -3.52 22.96 -14.90
CA ALA A 96 -3.90 24.37 -14.89
C ALA A 96 -5.40 24.56 -15.17
N ASP A 97 -5.96 23.76 -16.08
CA ASP A 97 -7.38 23.82 -16.46
C ASP A 97 -8.29 23.18 -15.39
N LEU A 98 -7.80 22.17 -14.67
CA LEU A 98 -8.51 21.52 -13.56
C LEU A 98 -8.62 22.41 -12.31
N VAL A 99 -7.61 23.25 -12.07
CA VAL A 99 -7.55 24.14 -10.89
C VAL A 99 -8.24 25.49 -11.16
N ALA A 100 -8.36 25.91 -12.42
CA ALA A 100 -9.05 27.14 -12.80
C ALA A 100 -10.53 27.20 -12.33
N GLY A 101 -11.17 26.05 -12.06
CA GLY A 101 -12.57 25.98 -11.61
C GLY A 101 -12.80 25.65 -10.13
N THR A 102 -11.74 25.51 -9.31
CA THR A 102 -11.85 24.94 -7.93
C THR A 102 -11.56 25.86 -6.78
N VAL A 103 -10.69 26.86 -6.93
CA VAL A 103 -10.21 27.67 -5.79
C VAL A 103 -10.44 29.15 -6.07
N TYR A 104 -11.54 29.70 -5.53
CA TYR A 104 -11.86 31.12 -5.61
C TYR A 104 -10.97 32.02 -4.73
N TRP A 105 -10.15 31.44 -3.84
CA TRP A 105 -9.38 32.15 -2.80
C TRP A 105 -7.86 32.27 -3.03
N LEU A 106 -7.29 31.55 -4.00
CA LEU A 106 -5.86 31.56 -4.32
C LEU A 106 -5.68 31.43 -5.84
N PRO A 107 -4.77 32.19 -6.48
CA PRO A 107 -4.51 32.04 -7.90
C PRO A 107 -4.10 30.60 -8.19
N ALA A 108 -4.88 29.89 -9.03
CA ALA A 108 -4.66 28.50 -9.41
C ALA A 108 -3.18 28.19 -9.75
N ARG A 109 -2.51 29.15 -10.41
CA ARG A 109 -1.09 29.06 -10.78
C ARG A 109 -0.14 28.95 -9.58
N SER A 110 -0.37 29.73 -8.52
CA SER A 110 0.47 29.74 -7.32
C SER A 110 0.32 28.44 -6.54
N PHE A 111 -0.91 27.93 -6.42
CA PHE A 111 -1.18 26.65 -5.77
C PHE A 111 -0.57 25.47 -6.54
N VAL A 112 -0.73 25.43 -7.87
CA VAL A 112 -0.10 24.40 -8.72
C VAL A 112 1.42 24.43 -8.62
N ARG A 113 2.03 25.62 -8.54
CA ARG A 113 3.48 25.77 -8.36
C ARG A 113 3.93 25.27 -6.99
N LEU A 114 3.19 25.58 -5.93
CA LEU A 114 3.48 25.10 -4.57
C LEU A 114 3.37 23.57 -4.48
N LEU A 115 2.33 22.98 -5.09
CA LEU A 115 2.20 21.53 -5.21
C LEU A 115 3.35 20.91 -6.01
N GLY A 116 3.79 21.56 -7.09
CA GLY A 116 4.95 21.11 -7.86
C GLY A 116 6.24 21.13 -7.05
N ALA A 117 6.50 22.20 -6.28
CA ALA A 117 7.64 22.29 -5.39
C ALA A 117 7.59 21.22 -4.29
N TRP A 118 6.42 20.97 -3.72
CA TRP A 118 6.20 19.91 -2.74
C TRP A 118 6.53 18.52 -3.30
N GLU A 119 6.05 18.23 -4.51
CA GLU A 119 6.33 16.97 -5.20
C GLU A 119 7.82 16.75 -5.47
N VAL A 120 8.51 17.78 -5.94
CA VAL A 120 9.97 17.71 -6.12
C VAL A 120 10.68 17.49 -4.79
N ALA A 121 10.28 18.18 -3.72
CA ALA A 121 10.87 18.01 -2.39
C ALA A 121 10.68 16.59 -1.87
N VAL A 122 9.48 16.00 -2.01
CA VAL A 122 9.21 14.60 -1.65
C VAL A 122 10.05 13.64 -2.49
N GLY A 123 10.10 13.85 -3.81
CA GLY A 123 10.90 13.01 -4.71
C GLY A 123 12.39 13.04 -4.39
N LEU A 124 12.96 14.22 -4.14
CA LEU A 124 14.36 14.38 -3.72
C LEU A 124 14.62 13.80 -2.33
N GLY A 125 13.68 13.94 -1.39
CA GLY A 125 13.76 13.31 -0.06
C GLY A 125 13.73 11.78 -0.16
N LEU A 126 12.94 11.23 -1.08
CA LEU A 126 12.91 9.79 -1.35
C LEU A 126 14.20 9.32 -2.01
N LEU A 127 14.76 10.09 -2.94
CA LEU A 127 16.00 9.77 -3.65
C LEU A 127 17.22 9.79 -2.73
N THR A 128 17.38 10.86 -1.96
CA THR A 128 18.53 11.06 -1.06
C THR A 128 18.39 10.27 0.25
N GLY A 129 17.17 9.90 0.62
CA GLY A 129 16.86 9.23 1.88
C GLY A 129 17.01 10.10 3.13
N VAL A 130 17.18 11.41 2.95
CA VAL A 130 17.23 12.38 4.05
C VAL A 130 15.85 12.50 4.68
N ALA A 131 15.81 12.49 6.02
CA ALA A 131 14.58 12.63 6.81
C ALA A 131 13.43 11.73 6.31
N LEU A 132 13.72 10.47 5.97
CA LEU A 132 12.78 9.56 5.29
C LEU A 132 11.39 9.47 5.95
N ARG A 133 11.32 9.56 7.28
CA ARG A 133 10.04 9.59 8.02
C ARG A 133 9.21 10.83 7.70
N LEU A 134 9.85 12.01 7.65
CA LEU A 134 9.20 13.25 7.25
C LEU A 134 8.80 13.19 5.79
N THR A 135 9.71 12.78 4.90
CA THR A 135 9.43 12.59 3.47
C THR A 135 8.24 11.66 3.24
N LEU A 136 8.17 10.54 3.95
CA LEU A 136 7.04 9.61 3.87
C LEU A 136 5.75 10.25 4.40
N LEU A 137 5.81 11.04 5.48
CA LEU A 137 4.64 11.77 5.98
C LEU A 137 4.11 12.77 4.93
N LEU A 138 5.00 13.54 4.31
CA LEU A 138 4.65 14.48 3.25
C LEU A 138 4.08 13.76 2.02
N PHE A 139 4.66 12.60 1.68
CA PHE A 139 4.15 11.70 0.65
C PHE A 139 2.72 11.24 0.99
N TRP A 140 2.47 10.73 2.20
CA TRP A 140 1.14 10.28 2.61
C TRP A 140 0.09 11.39 2.58
N LEU A 141 0.46 12.58 3.05
CA LEU A 141 -0.42 13.75 3.01
C LEU A 141 -0.79 14.10 1.56
N GLN A 142 0.19 14.07 0.66
CA GLN A 142 -0.05 14.31 -0.76
C GLN A 142 -0.96 13.23 -1.37
N MET A 143 -0.72 11.94 -1.06
CA MET A 143 -1.57 10.85 -1.56
C MET A 143 -3.01 11.06 -1.12
N ALA A 144 -3.26 11.37 0.16
CA ALA A 144 -4.59 11.68 0.65
C ALA A 144 -5.24 12.85 -0.10
N GLY A 145 -4.47 13.93 -0.36
CA GLY A 145 -4.92 15.06 -1.17
C GLY A 145 -5.34 14.67 -2.60
N THR A 146 -4.62 13.75 -3.24
CA THR A 146 -5.01 13.28 -4.59
C THR A 146 -6.31 12.48 -4.59
N PHE A 147 -6.54 11.64 -3.57
CA PHE A 147 -7.80 10.88 -3.44
C PHE A 147 -8.98 11.77 -3.07
N LEU A 148 -8.75 12.87 -2.35
CA LEU A 148 -9.78 13.84 -2.00
C LEU A 148 -10.48 14.43 -3.24
N VAL A 149 -9.78 14.52 -4.38
CA VAL A 149 -10.35 14.98 -5.66
C VAL A 149 -11.52 14.10 -6.11
N LEU A 150 -11.50 12.79 -5.84
CA LEU A 150 -12.61 11.89 -6.20
C LEU A 150 -13.90 12.25 -5.45
N VAL A 151 -13.77 12.75 -4.22
CA VAL A 151 -14.90 13.10 -3.36
C VAL A 151 -15.35 14.55 -3.59
N VAL A 152 -14.40 15.48 -3.69
CA VAL A 152 -14.68 16.92 -3.82
C VAL A 152 -15.07 17.29 -5.26
N ARG A 153 -14.53 16.58 -6.26
CA ARG A 153 -14.77 16.83 -7.68
C ARG A 153 -15.11 15.53 -8.42
N PRO A 154 -16.28 14.93 -8.12
CA PRO A 154 -16.74 13.74 -8.81
C PRO A 154 -17.04 14.02 -10.30
N ASP A 155 -17.36 15.26 -10.67
CA ASP A 155 -17.77 15.63 -12.04
C ASP A 155 -16.66 15.43 -13.09
N ILE A 156 -15.40 15.58 -12.69
CA ILE A 156 -14.22 15.36 -13.54
C ILE A 156 -13.62 13.97 -13.36
N SER A 157 -14.02 13.24 -12.32
CA SER A 157 -13.43 11.94 -11.94
C SER A 157 -14.28 10.77 -12.43
N PHE A 158 -15.59 10.96 -12.53
CA PHE A 158 -16.57 9.96 -12.91
C PHE A 158 -17.40 10.42 -14.10
N GLN A 159 -17.50 9.58 -15.12
CA GLN A 159 -18.36 9.85 -16.26
C GLN A 159 -19.82 9.76 -15.82
N LYS A 160 -20.61 10.79 -16.15
CA LYS A 160 -22.06 10.84 -15.90
C LYS A 160 -22.44 10.60 -14.42
N LYS A 161 -21.57 10.98 -13.48
CA LYS A 161 -21.74 10.77 -12.02
C LYS A 161 -21.85 9.30 -11.59
N ASN A 162 -21.45 8.35 -12.45
CA ASN A 162 -21.44 6.93 -12.09
C ASN A 162 -20.05 6.53 -11.54
N PRO A 163 -19.94 6.09 -10.27
CA PRO A 163 -18.66 5.71 -9.66
C PRO A 163 -17.91 4.57 -10.37
N LEU A 164 -18.62 3.76 -11.16
CA LEU A 164 -18.04 2.63 -11.89
C LEU A 164 -17.40 3.05 -13.23
N LEU A 165 -17.70 4.25 -13.74
CA LEU A 165 -17.17 4.75 -15.00
C LEU A 165 -16.17 5.88 -14.71
N LEU A 166 -14.88 5.55 -14.69
CA LEU A 166 -13.84 6.54 -14.44
C LEU A 166 -13.52 7.34 -15.71
N THR A 167 -13.18 8.61 -15.53
CA THR A 167 -12.55 9.43 -16.57
C THR A 167 -11.04 9.16 -16.59
N MET A 168 -10.32 9.73 -17.58
CA MET A 168 -8.85 9.72 -17.60
C MET A 168 -8.24 10.28 -16.29
N THR A 169 -8.87 11.30 -15.70
CA THR A 169 -8.47 11.87 -14.41
C THR A 169 -8.70 10.89 -13.26
N GLY A 170 -9.88 10.25 -13.23
CA GLY A 170 -10.21 9.24 -12.22
C GLY A 170 -9.24 8.05 -12.27
N GLU A 171 -8.93 7.55 -13.46
CA GLU A 171 -7.95 6.48 -13.67
C GLU A 171 -6.56 6.86 -13.16
N PHE A 172 -6.14 8.09 -13.43
CA PHE A 172 -4.86 8.60 -12.94
C PHE A 172 -4.80 8.62 -11.41
N VAL A 173 -5.86 9.08 -10.75
CA VAL A 173 -5.94 9.06 -9.29
C VAL A 173 -5.96 7.63 -8.74
N ILE A 174 -6.71 6.70 -9.34
CA ILE A 174 -6.74 5.31 -8.85
C ILE A 174 -5.39 4.61 -9.02
N LYS A 175 -4.63 4.91 -10.08
CA LYS A 175 -3.26 4.38 -10.26
C LYS A 175 -2.30 4.79 -9.12
N ASN A 176 -2.60 5.86 -8.37
CA ASN A 176 -1.83 6.23 -7.17
C ASN A 176 -1.86 5.16 -6.06
N LEU A 177 -2.77 4.19 -6.09
CA LEU A 177 -2.73 3.02 -5.21
C LEU A 177 -1.41 2.24 -5.34
N VAL A 178 -0.84 2.18 -6.56
CA VAL A 178 0.46 1.53 -6.80
C VAL A 178 1.57 2.29 -6.08
N LEU A 179 1.53 3.63 -6.11
CA LEU A 179 2.49 4.47 -5.39
C LEU A 179 2.33 4.33 -3.88
N ILE A 180 1.09 4.25 -3.36
CA ILE A 180 0.80 3.97 -1.95
C ILE A 180 1.46 2.66 -1.51
N ALA A 181 1.26 1.58 -2.28
CA ALA A 181 1.86 0.29 -2.01
C ALA A 181 3.40 0.37 -2.04
N ALA A 182 3.96 1.10 -3.01
CA ALA A 182 5.39 1.33 -3.09
C ALA A 182 5.93 2.11 -1.87
N GLY A 183 5.21 3.14 -1.43
CA GLY A 183 5.54 3.93 -0.24
C GLY A 183 5.52 3.10 1.04
N LEU A 184 4.57 2.17 1.18
CA LEU A 184 4.53 1.18 2.27
C LEU A 184 5.77 0.28 2.27
N VAL A 185 6.14 -0.27 1.11
CA VAL A 185 7.34 -1.12 0.95
C VAL A 185 8.63 -0.33 1.24
N ILE A 186 8.73 0.91 0.77
CA ILE A 186 9.89 1.77 1.08
C ILE A 186 9.91 2.10 2.58
N GLY A 187 8.75 2.37 3.18
CA GLY A 187 8.62 2.68 4.60
C GLY A 187 8.99 1.53 5.54
N SER A 188 8.75 0.28 5.14
CA SER A 188 9.12 -0.89 5.95
C SER A 188 10.63 -1.08 6.08
N THR A 189 11.43 -0.47 5.20
CA THR A 189 12.89 -0.51 5.27
C THR A 189 13.51 0.50 6.23
N VAL A 190 12.71 1.40 6.81
CA VAL A 190 13.21 2.40 7.77
C VAL A 190 13.50 1.72 9.12
N PRO A 191 14.74 1.78 9.66
CA PRO A 191 15.03 1.22 10.97
C PRO A 191 14.14 1.81 12.09
N GLY A 192 13.48 0.92 12.84
CA GLY A 192 12.65 1.28 13.99
C GLY A 192 13.50 1.85 15.13
N ARG A 193 13.03 2.92 15.78
CA ARG A 193 13.72 3.55 16.93
C ARG A 193 13.52 2.80 18.26
N HIS A 194 13.15 1.52 18.22
CA HIS A 194 12.86 0.70 19.40
C HIS A 194 14.04 -0.23 19.77
N ARG A 195 15.16 0.35 20.20
CA ARG A 195 16.26 -0.39 20.87
C ARG A 195 16.83 0.33 22.09
N GLY A 196 16.08 1.29 22.64
CA GLY A 196 16.54 2.13 23.76
C GLY A 196 15.89 1.84 25.12
N ARG A 197 14.89 0.95 25.22
CA ARG A 197 14.14 0.72 26.49
C ARG A 197 14.44 -0.59 27.22
N GLU A 198 15.02 -1.60 26.57
CA GLU A 198 15.35 -2.86 27.25
C GLU A 198 16.63 -2.76 28.09
N ARG A 199 17.62 -1.93 27.69
CA ARG A 199 18.86 -1.75 28.47
C ARG A 199 18.72 -0.96 29.77
N ALA A 200 17.59 -0.29 30.00
CA ALA A 200 17.34 0.45 31.23
C ALA A 200 16.69 -0.41 32.32
N GLN A 201 16.15 -1.59 31.98
CA GLN A 201 15.56 -2.51 32.96
C GLN A 201 16.59 -3.53 33.47
N ASP A 202 17.59 -3.90 32.69
CA ASP A 202 18.67 -4.82 33.12
C ASP A 202 19.74 -4.15 34.00
N GLY A 203 19.75 -2.81 34.08
CA GLY A 203 20.68 -2.03 34.91
C GLY A 203 20.18 -1.71 36.32
N ALA A 204 18.95 -2.12 36.67
CA ALA A 204 18.30 -1.81 37.94
C ALA A 204 18.07 -3.06 38.79
N SER A 205 19.12 -3.85 39.02
CA SER A 205 19.15 -4.82 40.12
C SER A 205 19.87 -4.17 41.30
N PRO A 206 19.17 -3.84 42.42
CA PRO A 206 19.83 -3.37 43.63
C PRO A 206 20.58 -4.54 44.29
N SER A 207 21.78 -4.23 44.78
CA SER A 207 22.65 -5.09 45.58
C SER A 207 22.05 -5.38 46.95
#